data_AF-A0A523HJU1-F1
#
_entry.id   AF-A0A523HJU1-F1
#
_cell.length_a   1.000
_cell.length_b   1.000
_cell.length_c   1.000
_cell.angle_alpha   90.00
_cell.angle_beta   90.00
_cell.angle_gamma   90.00
#
_symmetry.space_group_name_H-M   'P 1'
#
loop_
_entity.id
_entity.type
_entity.pdbx_description
1 polymer ?
#
loop_
_entity_poly.entity_id
_entity_poly.type
_entity_poly.pdbx_seq_one_letter_code
_entity_poly.pdbx_strand_id
1 'polypeptide(L)'
;EMYYPAGWRAFIDGEETEIYKTNHALRSIVVSEGSHKIEFRFQPRTYFASLWIMGSSTILVYLILGISLIYEFRYKRIGEKEGKAEKNIRD
;
A
#
# COMPACT_ATOMS: atom_id res chain seq x y z
N GLU A 1 -13.17 21.51 12.65
CA GLU A 1 -12.96 20.35 11.77
C GLU A 1 -11.97 20.74 10.67
N MET A 2 -10.81 20.10 10.62
CA MET A 2 -9.71 20.47 9.72
C MET A 2 -10.11 20.25 8.26
N TYR A 3 -10.07 21.33 7.47
CA TYR A 3 -10.10 21.29 6.01
C TYR A 3 -9.06 20.29 5.50
N TYR A 4 -9.51 19.11 5.06
CA TYR A 4 -8.72 18.13 4.33
C TYR A 4 -9.03 18.28 2.83
N PRO A 5 -8.24 19.05 2.07
CA PRO A 5 -8.34 19.12 0.62
C PRO A 5 -7.84 17.82 -0.04
N ALA A 6 -7.15 16.96 0.72
CA ALA A 6 -6.48 15.78 0.20
C ALA A 6 -7.47 14.64 -0.06
N GLY A 7 -8.09 14.66 -1.23
CA GLY A 7 -8.71 13.47 -1.83
C GLY A 7 -10.01 13.68 -2.57
N TRP A 8 -10.69 14.82 -2.41
CA TRP A 8 -11.89 15.09 -3.20
C TRP A 8 -11.51 15.73 -4.53
N ARG A 9 -12.08 15.20 -5.62
CA ARG A 9 -12.09 15.81 -6.95
C ARG A 9 -13.53 16.02 -7.39
N ALA A 10 -13.80 17.16 -8.01
CA ALA A 10 -15.13 17.48 -8.52
C ALA A 10 -15.08 17.50 -10.04
N PHE A 11 -16.18 17.10 -10.69
CA PHE A 11 -16.32 17.10 -12.12
C PHE A 11 -17.66 17.71 -12.51
N ILE A 12 -17.67 18.52 -13.57
CA ILE A 12 -18.87 19.05 -14.22
C ILE A 12 -18.88 18.47 -15.62
N ASP A 13 -19.91 17.67 -15.94
CA ASP A 13 -20.05 16.98 -17.24
C ASP A 13 -18.83 16.13 -17.65
N GLY A 14 -18.07 15.65 -16.66
CA GLY A 14 -16.88 14.82 -16.84
C GLY A 14 -15.55 15.59 -16.84
N GLU A 15 -15.57 16.92 -16.88
CA GLU A 15 -14.36 17.76 -16.78
C GLU A 15 -14.05 18.12 -15.32
N GLU A 16 -12.78 17.99 -14.92
CA GLU A 16 -12.35 18.27 -13.55
C GLU A 16 -12.46 19.77 -13.24
N THR A 17 -13.11 20.11 -12.13
CA THR A 17 -13.29 21.49 -11.67
C THR A 17 -12.66 21.70 -10.29
N GLU A 18 -12.25 22.95 -10.04
CA GLU A 18 -11.62 23.33 -8.78
C GLU A 18 -12.64 23.40 -7.64
N ILE A 19 -12.28 22.80 -6.50
CA ILE A 19 -13.08 22.85 -5.27
C ILE A 19 -12.60 24.00 -4.39
N TYR A 20 -13.49 24.96 -4.17
CA TYR A 20 -13.24 26.11 -3.30
C TYR A 20 -13.64 25.81 -1.85
N LYS A 21 -12.88 26.40 -0.91
CA LYS A 21 -13.19 26.36 0.52
C LYS A 21 -14.19 27.46 0.84
N THR A 22 -15.35 27.08 1.35
CA THR A 22 -16.43 28.02 1.70
C THR A 22 -16.81 27.86 3.16
N ASN A 23 -17.06 28.96 3.86
CA ASN A 23 -17.47 28.98 5.28
C ASN A 23 -16.64 28.04 6.17
N HIS A 24 -15.31 28.04 5.96
CA HIS A 24 -14.29 27.30 6.70
C HIS A 24 -14.35 25.76 6.64
N ALA A 25 -15.52 25.15 6.49
CA ALA A 25 -15.73 23.69 6.51
C ALA A 25 -16.42 23.15 5.25
N LEU A 26 -17.07 24.01 4.45
CA LEU A 26 -17.81 23.61 3.26
C LEU A 26 -16.92 23.61 2.02
N ARG A 27 -17.37 22.86 1.02
CA ARG A 27 -16.78 22.78 -0.31
C ARG A 27 -17.79 23.33 -1.31
N SER A 28 -17.32 24.13 -2.27
CA SER A 28 -18.16 24.66 -3.34
C SER A 28 -17.44 24.53 -4.68
N ILE A 29 -18.23 24.53 -5.75
CA ILE A 29 -17.77 24.56 -7.14
C ILE A 29 -18.58 25.64 -7.88
N VAL A 30 -17.99 26.22 -8.91
CA VAL A 30 -18.69 27.19 -9.78
C VAL A 30 -19.31 26.43 -10.93
N VAL A 31 -20.62 26.58 -11.12
CA VAL A 31 -21.39 25.91 -12.18
C VAL A 31 -22.10 26.98 -12.99
N SER A 32 -22.04 26.88 -14.32
CA SER A 32 -22.79 27.75 -15.23
C SER A 32 -24.30 27.48 -15.14
N GLU A 33 -25.10 28.42 -15.66
CA GLU A 33 -26.54 28.21 -15.76
C GLU A 33 -26.87 27.05 -16.70
N GLY A 34 -27.88 26.27 -16.34
CA GLY A 34 -28.35 25.14 -17.15
C GLY A 34 -28.38 23.82 -16.38
N SER A 35 -28.46 22.72 -17.13
CA SER A 35 -28.47 21.37 -16.58
C SER A 35 -27.08 20.77 -16.72
N HIS A 36 -26.45 20.48 -15.58
CA HIS A 36 -25.11 19.93 -15.52
C HIS A 36 -25.10 18.71 -14.61
N LYS A 37 -24.31 17.70 -14.99
CA LYS A 37 -24.04 16.55 -14.13
C LYS A 37 -22.82 16.84 -13.26
N ILE A 38 -23.03 16.87 -11.95
CA ILE A 38 -21.98 17.12 -10.97
C ILE A 38 -21.57 15.79 -10.34
N GLU A 39 -20.26 15.49 -10.34
CA GLU A 39 -19.71 14.31 -9.70
C GLU A 39 -18.59 14.69 -8.72
N PHE A 40 -18.73 14.28 -7.46
CA PHE A 40 -17.66 14.37 -6.48
C PHE A 40 -17.07 12.98 -6.25
N ARG A 41 -15.78 12.82 -6.55
CA ARG A 41 -15.05 11.55 -6.40
C ARG A 41 -14.03 11.69 -5.26
N PHE A 42 -14.13 10.79 -4.28
CA PHE A 42 -13.13 10.69 -3.21
C PHE A 42 -12.03 9.71 -3.60
N GLN A 43 -10.88 10.24 -4.00
CA GLN A 43 -9.68 9.52 -4.42
C GLN A 43 -8.42 10.09 -3.72
N PRO A 44 -8.27 9.89 -2.40
CA PRO A 44 -7.08 10.30 -1.68
C PRO A 44 -5.84 9.55 -2.19
N ARG A 45 -4.83 10.30 -2.67
CA ARG A 45 -3.55 9.72 -3.11
C ARG A 45 -2.88 8.91 -2.01
N THR A 46 -3.06 9.31 -0.75
CA THR A 46 -2.55 8.61 0.42
C THR A 46 -3.12 7.21 0.57
N TYR A 47 -4.38 6.97 0.22
CA TYR A 47 -4.97 5.63 0.30
C TYR A 47 -4.25 4.64 -0.62
N PHE A 48 -3.98 5.03 -1.86
CA PHE A 48 -3.23 4.21 -2.80
C PHE A 48 -1.77 4.03 -2.37
N ALA A 49 -1.11 5.08 -1.87
CA ALA A 49 0.25 4.98 -1.36
C ALA A 49 0.36 4.02 -0.16
N SER A 50 -0.58 4.08 0.78
CA SER A 50 -0.63 3.20 1.94
C SER A 50 -0.80 1.73 1.54
N LEU A 51 -1.64 1.44 0.53
CA LEU A 51 -1.81 0.08 0.02
C LEU A 51 -0.51 -0.48 -0.56
N TRP A 52 0.23 0.32 -1.32
CA TRP A 52 1.53 -0.07 -1.86
C TRP A 52 2.57 -0.34 -0.76
N ILE A 53 2.62 0.54 0.26
CA ILE A 53 3.54 0.41 1.39
C ILE A 53 3.19 -0.82 2.24
N MET A 54 1.91 -1.05 2.53
CA MET A 54 1.47 -2.26 3.25
C MET A 54 1.81 -3.53 2.48
N GLY A 55 1.53 -3.56 1.18
CA GLY A 55 1.82 -4.71 0.33
C GLY A 55 3.32 -5.03 0.30
N SER A 56 4.16 -4.02 0.07
CA SER A 56 5.61 -4.20 0.00
C SER A 56 6.21 -4.63 1.35
N SER A 57 5.77 -4.01 2.45
CA SER A 57 6.19 -4.38 3.80
C SER A 57 5.83 -5.82 4.14
N THR A 58 4.62 -6.26 3.76
CA THR A 58 4.15 -7.63 4.03
C THR A 58 4.99 -8.65 3.27
N ILE A 59 5.25 -8.40 1.98
CA ILE A 59 6.10 -9.25 1.15
C ILE A 59 7.53 -9.33 1.73
N LEU A 60 8.07 -8.21 2.18
CA LEU A 60 9.42 -8.16 2.76
C LEU A 60 9.53 -9.02 4.02
N VAL A 61 8.55 -8.95 4.93
CA VAL A 61 8.53 -9.77 6.14
C VAL A 61 8.49 -11.27 5.80
N TYR A 62 7.63 -11.67 4.85
CA TYR A 62 7.57 -13.07 4.43
C TYR A 62 8.85 -13.55 3.75
N LEU A 63 9.53 -12.69 2.99
CA LEU A 63 10.83 -13.03 2.41
C LEU A 63 11.88 -13.27 3.49
N ILE A 64 11.98 -12.40 4.50
CA ILE A 64 12.93 -12.56 5.61
C ILE A 64 12.65 -13.87 6.36
N LEU A 65 11.40 -14.14 6.70
CA LEU A 65 11.00 -15.37 7.37
C LEU A 65 11.31 -16.61 6.51
N GLY A 66 10.97 -16.57 5.22
CA GLY A 66 11.26 -17.66 4.30
C GLY A 66 12.75 -17.95 4.17
N ILE A 67 13.57 -16.90 4.05
CA ILE A 67 15.03 -17.01 4.00
C ILE A 67 15.56 -17.60 5.30
N SER A 68 15.13 -17.10 6.46
CA SER A 68 15.55 -17.61 7.78
C SER A 68 15.25 -19.11 7.93
N LEU A 69 14.04 -19.52 7.55
CA LEU A 69 13.65 -20.93 7.58
C LEU A 69 14.54 -21.78 6.66
N ILE A 70 14.81 -21.32 5.44
CA ILE A 70 15.71 -22.03 4.51
C ILE A 70 17.12 -22.15 5.08
N TYR A 71 17.64 -21.09 5.71
CA TYR A 71 18.95 -21.14 6.37
C TYR A 71 18.99 -22.20 7.47
N GLU A 72 17.99 -22.24 8.35
CA GLU A 72 17.93 -23.25 9.41
C GLU A 72 17.84 -24.68 8.86
N PHE A 73 17.00 -24.90 7.84
CA PHE A 73 16.88 -26.22 7.20
C PHE A 73 18.18 -26.65 6.50
N ARG A 74 18.89 -25.72 5.85
CA ARG A 74 20.19 -26.02 5.21
C ARG A 74 21.28 -26.27 6.24
N TYR A 75 21.31 -25.49 7.33
CA TYR A 75 22.29 -25.64 8.41
C TYR A 75 22.19 -27.01 9.08
N LYS A 76 20.97 -27.42 9.48
CA LYS A 76 20.74 -28.75 10.08
C LYS A 76 21.14 -29.91 9.16
N ARG A 77 20.84 -29.80 7.86
CA ARG A 77 21.19 -30.84 6.86
C ARG A 77 22.71 -30.98 6.65
N ILE A 78 23.48 -29.91 6.79
CA ILE A 78 24.94 -29.96 6.67
C ILE A 78 25.54 -30.65 7.90
N GLY A 79 25.10 -30.28 9.10
CA GLY A 79 25.56 -30.92 10.34
C GLY A 79 25.25 -32.42 10.42
N GLU A 80 24.08 -32.85 9.92
CA GLU A 80 23.74 -34.28 9.83
C GLU A 80 24.65 -35.07 8.86
N LYS A 81 25.10 -34.43 7.76
CA LYS A 81 26.00 -35.06 6.80
C LYS A 81 27.41 -35.21 7.35
N GLU A 82 27.93 -34.19 8.02
CA GLU A 82 29.27 -34.23 8.63
C GLU A 82 29.35 -35.28 9.75
N GLY A 83 28.36 -35.31 10.65
CA GLY A 83 28.32 -36.33 11.72
C GLY A 83 28.22 -37.77 11.21
N LYS A 84 27.53 -37.99 10.07
CA LYS A 84 27.44 -39.32 9.45
C LYS A 84 28.74 -39.72 8.73
N ALA A 85 29.47 -38.76 8.15
CA ALA A 85 30.75 -39.00 7.50
C ALA A 85 31.86 -39.33 8.51
N GLU A 86 31.93 -38.62 9.64
CA GLU A 86 32.92 -38.92 10.71
C GLU A 86 32.73 -40.31 11.31
N LYS A 87 31.47 -40.75 11.49
CA LYS A 87 31.17 -42.08 12.02
C LYS A 87 31.65 -43.20 11.08
N ASN A 88 31.47 -43.02 9.77
CA ASN A 88 31.84 -44.01 8.75
C ASN A 88 33.36 -44.12 8.50
N ILE A 89 34.16 -43.18 9.01
CA ILE A 89 35.64 -43.22 8.91
C ILE A 89 36.25 -43.91 10.16
N ARG A 90 35.50 -43.99 11.27
CA ARG A 90 35.96 -44.55 12.54
C ARG A 90 35.62 -46.04 12.74
N ASP A 91 34.74 -46.59 11.90
CA ASP A 91 34.38 -48.01 11.83
C ASP A 91 35.25 -48.73 10.78
#